data_AF-A0AAV1L7Y7-F1
#
_entry.id   AF-A0AAV1L7Y7-F1
#
_cell.length_a   1.000
_cell.length_b   1.000
_cell.length_c   1.000
_cell.angle_alpha   90.00
_cell.angle_beta   90.00
_cell.angle_gamma   90.00
#
_symmetry.space_group_name_H-M   'P 1'
#
loop_
_entity.id
_entity.type
_entity.pdbx_description
1 polymer ?
#
loop_
_entity_poly.entity_id
_entity_poly.type
_entity_poly.pdbx_seq_one_letter_code
_entity_poly.pdbx_strand_id
1 'polypeptide(L)'
;MLRNINQPLLCNGTRLAVKKLMNNVIEAKIIKGKYKGEDVLIPRIPMFPTDLPFDFRRLQFPVRLAFVITINKSQGQSLKICGINLEFPCFAHGRIRNYTSRVREWENHHIYTLQKKRQKI
;
A
#
# COMPACT_ATOMS: atom_id res chain seq x y z
N MET A 1 -8.18 2.17 8.21
CA MET A 1 -7.09 1.19 8.38
C MET A 1 -7.53 -0.11 7.70
N LEU A 2 -6.66 -0.77 6.91
CA LEU A 2 -6.97 -2.11 6.40
C LEU A 2 -6.93 -3.09 7.60
N ARG A 3 -7.76 -4.14 7.60
CA ARG A 3 -7.85 -5.09 8.71
C ARG A 3 -7.38 -6.45 8.24
N ASN A 4 -6.78 -7.20 9.16
CA ASN A 4 -6.54 -8.63 8.96
C ASN A 4 -7.90 -9.33 8.88
N ILE A 5 -8.13 -10.09 7.81
CA ILE A 5 -9.41 -10.77 7.57
C ILE A 5 -9.30 -12.22 8.03
N ASN A 6 -8.24 -12.90 7.61
CA ASN A 6 -8.03 -14.31 7.88
C ASN A 6 -6.53 -14.58 7.98
N GLN A 7 -5.98 -14.55 9.19
CA GLN A 7 -4.56 -14.83 9.39
C GLN A 7 -4.29 -16.33 9.32
N PRO A 8 -3.15 -16.76 8.74
CA PRO A 8 -2.06 -15.95 8.18
C PRO A 8 -2.21 -15.57 6.69
N LEU A 9 -3.29 -16.00 6.03
CA LEU A 9 -3.49 -15.88 4.58
C LEU A 9 -3.71 -14.43 4.09
N LEU A 10 -4.62 -13.70 4.74
CA LEU A 10 -5.06 -12.35 4.41
C LEU A 10 -4.80 -11.40 5.57
N CYS A 11 -3.62 -10.79 5.55
CA CYS A 11 -3.18 -9.79 6.51
C CYS A 11 -2.89 -8.44 5.84
N ASN A 12 -2.69 -7.43 6.67
CA ASN A 12 -2.31 -6.11 6.20
C ASN A 12 -1.00 -6.16 5.41
N GLY A 13 -1.04 -5.69 4.16
CA GLY A 13 0.11 -5.70 3.25
C GLY A 13 0.12 -6.87 2.26
N THR A 14 -0.77 -7.85 2.38
CA THR A 14 -0.97 -8.86 1.34
C THR A 14 -1.32 -8.17 0.03
N ARG A 15 -0.52 -8.42 -1.02
CA ARG A 15 -0.75 -7.87 -2.35
C ARG A 15 -1.61 -8.81 -3.15
N LEU A 16 -2.62 -8.22 -3.79
CA LEU A 16 -3.66 -8.95 -4.50
C LEU A 16 -3.80 -8.39 -5.91
N ALA A 17 -4.03 -9.27 -6.88
CA ALA A 17 -4.50 -8.91 -8.22
C ALA A 17 -6.00 -9.20 -8.30
N VAL A 18 -6.80 -8.17 -8.57
CA VAL A 18 -8.26 -8.33 -8.71
C VAL A 18 -8.55 -9.17 -9.96
N LYS A 19 -9.35 -10.22 -9.79
CA LYS A 19 -9.87 -11.05 -10.89
C LYS A 19 -11.27 -10.62 -11.29
N LYS A 20 -12.14 -10.41 -10.30
CA LYS A 20 -13.55 -10.06 -10.51
C LYS A 20 -14.07 -9.16 -9.41
N LEU A 21 -14.85 -8.15 -9.80
CA LEU A 21 -15.57 -7.26 -8.90
C LEU A 21 -17.05 -7.66 -8.91
N MET A 22 -17.61 -7.95 -7.73
CA MET A 22 -19.02 -8.23 -7.52
C MET A 22 -19.60 -7.25 -6.50
N ASN A 23 -20.92 -7.23 -6.34
CA ASN A 23 -21.60 -6.23 -5.49
C ASN A 23 -21.10 -6.22 -4.02
N ASN A 24 -20.85 -7.40 -3.45
CA ASN A 24 -20.50 -7.54 -2.03
C ASN A 24 -19.19 -8.27 -1.77
N VAL A 25 -18.51 -8.73 -2.83
CA VAL A 25 -17.28 -9.53 -2.76
C VAL A 25 -16.33 -9.14 -3.89
N ILE A 26 -15.03 -9.10 -3.59
CA ILE A 26 -13.98 -9.00 -4.59
C ILE A 26 -13.26 -10.36 -4.66
N GLU A 27 -13.18 -10.93 -5.85
CA GLU A 27 -12.32 -12.08 -6.11
C GLU A 27 -10.94 -11.58 -6.52
N ALA A 28 -9.90 -12.06 -5.84
CA ALA A 28 -8.54 -11.66 -6.12
C ALA A 28 -7.56 -12.82 -5.94
N LYS A 29 -6.39 -12.72 -6.56
CA LYS A 29 -5.29 -13.68 -6.44
C LYS A 29 -4.15 -13.10 -5.62
N ILE A 30 -3.58 -13.88 -4.71
CA ILE A 30 -2.37 -13.48 -3.96
C ILE A 30 -1.16 -13.50 -4.90
N ILE A 31 -0.46 -12.37 -5.00
CA ILE A 31 0.66 -12.23 -5.96
C ILE A 31 2.05 -12.41 -5.33
N LYS A 32 2.17 -12.39 -4.00
CA LYS A 32 3.44 -12.48 -3.27
C LYS A 32 3.30 -13.20 -1.94
N GLY A 33 4.41 -13.73 -1.43
CA GLY A 33 4.51 -14.37 -0.12
C GLY A 33 4.25 -15.88 -0.17
N LYS A 34 4.08 -16.49 1.02
CA LYS A 34 3.90 -17.94 1.21
C LYS A 34 2.69 -18.50 0.47
N TYR A 35 1.63 -17.70 0.33
CA TYR A 35 0.35 -18.10 -0.26
C TYR A 35 0.17 -17.59 -1.70
N LYS A 36 1.27 -17.33 -2.42
CA LYS A 36 1.21 -16.84 -3.80
C LYS A 36 0.48 -17.85 -4.70
N GLY A 37 -0.45 -17.36 -5.52
CA GLY A 37 -1.21 -18.15 -6.48
C GLY A 37 -2.63 -18.48 -6.01
N GLU A 38 -2.87 -18.45 -4.70
CA GLU A 38 -4.17 -18.72 -4.09
C GLU A 38 -5.21 -17.66 -4.48
N ASP A 39 -6.41 -18.13 -4.81
CA ASP A 39 -7.58 -17.30 -5.04
C ASP A 39 -8.31 -17.04 -3.71
N VAL A 40 -8.71 -15.80 -3.49
CA VAL A 40 -9.31 -15.33 -2.25
C VAL A 40 -10.52 -14.44 -2.53
N LEU A 41 -11.50 -14.52 -1.63
CA LEU A 41 -12.70 -13.68 -1.64
C LEU A 41 -12.60 -12.64 -0.53
N ILE A 42 -12.78 -11.37 -0.89
CA ILE A 42 -12.72 -10.24 0.04
C ILE A 42 -14.12 -9.67 0.22
N PRO A 43 -14.78 -9.92 1.36
CA PRO A 43 -16.07 -9.30 1.66
C PRO A 43 -15.90 -7.85 2.13
N ARG A 44 -17.01 -7.10 2.18
CA ARG A 44 -17.05 -5.82 2.88
C ARG A 44 -17.04 -6.05 4.38
N ILE A 45 -16.25 -5.26 5.12
CA ILE A 45 -16.19 -5.32 6.58
C ILE A 45 -16.72 -4.01 7.20
N PRO A 46 -17.39 -4.07 8.36
CA PRO A 46 -17.75 -2.87 9.08
C PRO A 46 -16.51 -2.22 9.72
N MET A 47 -16.49 -0.90 9.71
CA MET A 47 -15.47 -0.08 10.34
C MET A 47 -16.13 0.98 11.21
N PHE A 48 -15.68 1.06 12.45
CA PHE A 48 -16.16 1.98 13.46
C PHE A 48 -15.06 3.01 13.72
N PRO A 49 -15.22 4.28 13.31
CA PRO A 49 -14.35 5.36 13.77
C PRO A 49 -14.60 5.60 15.25
N THR A 50 -13.55 5.90 16.01
CA THR A 50 -13.60 6.18 17.45
C THR A 50 -13.42 7.66 17.77
N ASP A 51 -13.24 8.48 16.73
CA ASP A 51 -12.88 9.90 16.77
C ASP A 51 -14.06 10.84 16.49
N LEU A 52 -15.28 10.31 16.47
CA LEU A 52 -16.51 11.06 16.20
C LEU A 52 -17.38 11.15 17.47
N PRO A 53 -18.11 12.26 17.68
CA PRO A 53 -18.99 12.42 18.84
C PRO A 53 -20.29 11.59 18.74
N PHE A 54 -20.40 10.69 17.76
CA PHE A 54 -21.56 9.84 17.51
C PHE A 54 -21.14 8.48 16.96
N ASP A 55 -22.00 7.48 17.15
CA ASP A 55 -21.79 6.13 16.61
C ASP A 55 -21.91 6.14 15.09
N PHE A 56 -20.78 5.86 14.41
CA PHE A 56 -20.74 5.74 12.96
C PHE A 56 -20.23 4.36 12.53
N ARG A 57 -20.93 3.74 11.59
CA ARG A 57 -20.54 2.46 10.99
C ARG A 57 -20.37 2.61 9.49
N ARG A 58 -19.15 2.40 9.01
CA ARG A 58 -18.84 2.36 7.56
C ARG A 58 -18.64 0.93 7.08
N LEU A 59 -19.40 0.50 6.08
CA LEU A 59 -19.19 -0.79 5.43
C LEU A 59 -18.30 -0.62 4.19
N GLN A 60 -17.09 -1.19 4.20
CA GLN A 60 -16.12 -1.02 3.11
C GLN A 60 -15.34 -2.30 2.82
N PHE A 61 -14.87 -2.45 1.58
CA PHE A 61 -13.85 -3.46 1.29
C PHE A 61 -12.52 -3.08 1.96
N PRO A 62 -11.85 -4.02 2.66
CA PRO A 62 -10.53 -3.80 3.22
C PRO A 62 -9.45 -3.93 2.15
N VAL A 63 -9.54 -3.12 1.08
CA VAL A 63 -8.52 -3.04 0.02
C VAL A 63 -8.10 -1.59 -0.23
N ARG A 64 -6.91 -1.42 -0.78
CA ARG A 64 -6.40 -0.13 -1.26
C ARG A 64 -5.57 -0.37 -2.52
N LEU A 65 -5.65 0.53 -3.49
CA LEU A 65 -4.77 0.52 -4.65
C LEU A 65 -3.30 0.53 -4.20
N ALA A 66 -2.50 -0.35 -4.80
CA ALA A 66 -1.12 -0.62 -4.36
C ALA A 66 -0.05 -0.33 -5.42
N PHE A 67 -0.43 0.29 -6.55
CA PHE A 67 0.52 0.74 -7.58
C PHE A 67 1.36 1.92 -7.10
N VAL A 68 0.71 2.90 -6.46
CA VAL A 68 1.35 4.06 -5.84
C VAL A 68 0.92 4.12 -4.39
N ILE A 69 1.90 4.09 -3.48
CA ILE A 69 1.67 4.20 -2.03
C ILE A 69 2.52 5.34 -1.49
N THR A 70 2.00 6.02 -0.47
CA THR A 70 2.79 7.03 0.23
C THR A 70 3.91 6.36 1.01
N ILE A 71 5.04 7.05 1.19
CA ILE A 71 6.22 6.54 1.91
C ILE A 71 5.82 5.98 3.29
N ASN A 72 4.99 6.71 4.04
CA ASN A 72 4.54 6.26 5.37
C ASN A 72 3.68 4.99 5.32
N LYS A 73 2.91 4.77 4.25
CA LYS A 73 2.11 3.54 4.08
C LYS A 73 2.93 2.36 3.57
N SER A 74 4.14 2.61 3.04
CA SER A 74 5.09 1.57 2.66
C SER A 74 5.92 1.04 3.83
N GLN A 75 5.85 1.68 5.00
CA GLN A 75 6.60 1.26 6.19
C GLN A 75 6.25 -0.19 6.56
N GLY A 76 7.28 -1.00 6.82
CA GLY A 76 7.11 -2.42 7.12
C GLY A 76 6.88 -3.33 5.89
N GLN A 77 6.81 -2.77 4.68
CA GLN A 77 6.73 -3.57 3.44
C GLN A 77 8.10 -3.67 2.75
N SER A 78 8.42 -4.84 2.21
CA SER A 78 9.60 -5.04 1.35
C SER A 78 9.19 -5.18 -0.11
N LEU A 79 9.89 -4.46 -0.99
CA LEU A 79 9.63 -4.36 -2.43
C LEU A 79 10.82 -4.88 -3.21
N LYS A 80 10.55 -5.48 -4.38
CA LYS A 80 11.61 -5.90 -5.30
C LYS A 80 12.16 -4.70 -6.07
N ILE A 81 11.26 -3.84 -6.55
CA ILE A 81 11.54 -2.63 -7.32
C ILE A 81 10.65 -1.52 -6.74
N CYS A 82 11.18 -0.30 -6.60
CA CYS A 82 10.42 0.84 -6.12
C CYS A 82 10.83 2.15 -6.80
N GLY A 83 9.84 2.88 -7.31
CA GLY A 83 10.01 4.26 -7.77
C GLY A 83 9.61 5.27 -6.69
N ILE A 84 10.39 6.34 -6.51
CA ILE A 84 9.96 7.52 -5.75
C ILE A 84 9.68 8.69 -6.71
N ASN A 85 8.51 9.30 -6.55
CA ASN A 85 8.17 10.55 -7.24
C ASN A 85 8.56 11.73 -6.34
N LEU A 86 9.46 12.58 -6.83
CA LEU A 86 9.95 13.80 -6.19
C LEU A 86 9.56 15.07 -6.97
N GLU A 87 8.39 15.09 -7.60
CA GLU A 87 7.79 16.32 -8.16
C GLU A 87 7.73 17.45 -7.13
N PHE A 88 7.50 17.11 -5.87
CA PHE A 88 7.56 18.03 -4.74
C PHE A 88 8.73 17.68 -3.83
N PRO A 89 9.43 18.67 -3.24
CA PRO A 89 10.60 18.39 -2.44
C PRO A 89 10.22 17.63 -1.16
N CYS A 90 11.04 16.64 -0.82
CA CYS A 90 10.85 15.80 0.35
C CYS A 90 11.63 16.37 1.56
N PHE A 91 11.13 17.46 2.14
CA PHE A 91 11.81 18.18 3.23
C PHE A 91 11.71 17.56 4.63
N ALA A 92 10.94 16.49 4.81
CA ALA A 92 10.80 15.88 6.14
C ALA A 92 11.90 14.85 6.43
N HIS A 93 12.51 14.96 7.62
CA HIS A 93 13.56 14.08 8.11
C HIS A 93 13.14 12.60 8.04
N GLY A 94 13.98 11.76 7.42
CA GLY A 94 13.78 10.30 7.38
C GLY A 94 12.89 9.77 6.24
N ARG A 95 12.28 10.60 5.38
CA ARG A 95 11.46 10.11 4.25
C ARG A 95 12.27 9.33 3.22
N ILE A 96 13.46 9.82 2.87
CA ILE A 96 14.36 9.15 1.91
C ILE A 96 14.85 7.82 2.48
N ARG A 97 15.24 7.77 3.76
CA ARG A 97 15.66 6.53 4.44
C ARG A 97 14.53 5.50 4.49
N ASN A 98 13.30 5.94 4.72
CA ASN A 98 12.13 5.06 4.69
C ASN A 98 11.92 4.47 3.30
N TYR A 99 12.14 5.25 2.23
CA TYR A 99 12.09 4.77 0.85
C TYR A 99 13.23 3.80 0.53
N THR A 100 14.49 4.16 0.78
CA THR A 100 15.65 3.32 0.43
C THR A 100 15.66 1.99 1.17
N SER A 101 15.11 1.94 2.39
CA SER A 101 14.95 0.68 3.13
C SER A 101 13.86 -0.25 2.60
N ARG A 102 13.08 0.14 1.58
CA ARG A 102 12.03 -0.73 1.01
C ARG A 102 12.58 -1.71 -0.01
N VAL A 103 13.72 -1.45 -0.62
CA VAL A 103 14.33 -2.28 -1.67
C VAL A 103 15.75 -2.66 -1.26
N ARG A 104 16.17 -3.89 -1.58
CA ARG A 104 17.48 -4.40 -1.14
C ARG A 104 18.63 -4.01 -2.06
N GLU A 105 18.37 -3.93 -3.36
CA GLU A 105 19.38 -3.68 -4.38
C GLU A 105 19.28 -2.25 -4.90
N TRP A 106 20.42 -1.57 -5.05
CA TRP A 106 20.47 -0.17 -5.51
C TRP A 106 19.90 0.01 -6.92
N GLU A 107 20.15 -0.94 -7.83
CA GLU A 107 19.68 -0.90 -9.23
C GLU A 107 18.15 -0.91 -9.35
N ASN A 108 17.45 -1.41 -8.34
CA ASN A 108 15.99 -1.52 -8.31
C ASN A 108 15.29 -0.26 -7.74
N HIS A 109 16.06 0.81 -7.49
CA HIS A 109 15.54 2.11 -7.09
C HIS A 109 15.44 3.03 -8.31
N HIS A 110 14.25 3.55 -8.56
CA HIS A 110 14.02 4.53 -9.61
C HIS A 110 13.57 5.87 -9.00
N ILE A 111 14.15 6.97 -9.48
CA ILE A 111 13.81 8.31 -9.00
C ILE A 111 13.21 9.08 -10.17
N TYR A 112 11.98 9.56 -9.99
CA TYR A 112 11.35 10.49 -10.90
C TYR A 112 11.47 11.91 -10.33
N THR A 113 12.04 12.83 -11.11
CA THR A 113 12.16 14.25 -10.77
C THR A 113 11.70 15.08 -11.96
N LEU A 114 11.06 16.22 -11.71
CA LEU A 114 10.88 17.22 -12.76
C LEU A 114 12.24 17.90 -12.99
N GLN A 115 12.89 17.63 -14.11
CA GLN A 115 14.01 18.47 -14.55
C GLN A 115 13.48 19.87 -14.91
N LYS A 116 13.45 20.80 -13.94
CA LYS A 116 13.64 22.26 -14.15
C LYS A 116 13.62 23.07 -12.84
N LYS A 117 14.82 23.24 -12.30
CA LYS A 117 15.51 24.49 -11.91
C LYS A 117 16.32 24.22 -10.65
N ARG A 118 17.65 24.32 -10.79
CA ARG A 118 18.56 24.59 -9.68
C ARG A 118 17.97 25.73 -8.86
N GLN A 119 17.47 25.44 -7.67
CA GLN A 119 17.38 26.45 -6.63
C GLN A 119 18.81 26.64 -6.17
N LYS A 120 19.45 27.73 -6.65
CA LYS A 120 20.71 28.20 -6.08
C LYS A 120 20.44 28.42 -4.59
N ILE A 121 21.19 27.73 -3.75
CA ILE A 121 21.50 28.18 -2.40
C ILE A 121 22.42 29.40 -2.56
#